data_AF-A0A135VND0-F1
#
_entry.id   AF-A0A135VND0-F1
#
_cell.length_a   1.000
_cell.length_b   1.000
_cell.length_c   1.000
_cell.angle_alpha   90.00
_cell.angle_beta   90.00
_cell.angle_gamma   90.00
#
_symmetry.space_group_name_H-M   'P 1'
#
loop_
_entity.id
_entity.type
_entity.pdbx_description
1 polymer ?
#
loop_
_entity_poly.entity_id
_entity_poly.type
_entity_poly.pdbx_seq_one_letter_code
_entity_poly.pdbx_strand_id
1 'polypeptide(L)'
;MPAPKELERLGNLFTLASERNRPFLDRCSETKYLAVRNYDKATTITVELTKQTLKEANSGLTSLEDYERFHTKLRSVVESGQLDNEFIRILEKLRSKYLEKVLRPAIHTYLRNEDLKPIAIEALYNDALRIEGLLEVVQFLKKVESVV
;
A
#
# COMPACT_ATOMS: atom_id res chain seq x y z
N MET A 1 20.24 -0.53 21.40
CA MET A 1 18.85 -0.11 21.63
C MET A 1 18.70 1.27 21.00
N PRO A 2 17.71 1.52 20.13
CA PRO A 2 17.53 2.86 19.57
C PRO A 2 17.34 3.87 20.70
N ALA A 3 17.93 5.05 20.55
CA ALA A 3 17.87 6.08 21.57
C ALA A 3 16.41 6.56 21.72
N PRO A 4 15.93 6.94 22.93
CA PRO A 4 14.53 7.33 23.17
C PRO A 4 13.95 8.34 22.16
N LYS A 5 14.79 9.26 21.65
CA LYS A 5 14.42 10.25 20.63
C LYS A 5 14.12 9.64 19.24
N GLU A 6 14.78 8.55 18.86
CA GLU A 6 14.55 7.88 17.57
C GLU A 6 13.18 7.19 17.57
N LEU A 7 12.80 6.56 18.69
CA LEU A 7 11.49 5.94 18.86
C LEU A 7 10.36 6.98 18.86
N GLU A 8 10.57 8.13 19.51
CA GLU A 8 9.62 9.23 19.50
C GLU A 8 9.43 9.81 18.09
N ARG A 9 10.51 9.99 17.33
CA ARG A 9 10.46 10.43 15.93
C ARG A 9 9.70 9.43 15.04
N LEU A 10 9.94 8.14 15.21
CA LEU A 10 9.18 7.09 14.49
C LEU A 10 7.71 7.10 14.88
N GLY A 11 7.40 7.22 16.17
CA GLY A 11 6.04 7.27 16.68
C GLY A 11 5.24 8.44 16.08
N ASN A 12 5.81 9.65 16.11
CA ASN A 12 5.18 10.83 15.53
C ASN A 12 4.95 10.68 14.02
N LEU A 13 5.92 10.10 13.31
CA LEU A 13 5.83 9.89 11.87
C LEU A 13 4.77 8.85 11.50
N PHE A 14 4.66 7.79 12.29
CA PHE A 14 3.62 6.77 12.15
C PHE A 14 2.22 7.34 12.40
N THR A 15 2.04 8.16 13.45
CA THR A 15 0.77 8.81 13.75
C THR A 15 0.33 9.72 12.61
N LEU A 16 1.22 10.59 12.11
CA LEU A 16 0.92 11.50 11.00
C LEU A 16 0.53 10.76 9.72
N ALA A 17 1.30 9.73 9.36
CA ALA A 17 1.02 8.92 8.17
C ALA A 17 -0.32 8.17 8.31
N SER A 18 -0.61 7.65 9.51
CA SER A 18 -1.85 6.92 9.80
C SER A 18 -3.07 7.85 9.73
N GLU A 19 -2.98 9.06 10.29
CA GLU A 19 -4.06 10.07 10.23
C GLU A 19 -4.34 10.51 8.78
N ARG A 20 -3.30 10.72 7.96
CA ARG A 20 -3.49 11.11 6.55
C ARG A 20 -4.04 9.98 5.68
N ASN A 21 -3.69 8.72 5.93
CA ASN A 21 -4.25 7.59 5.16
C ASN A 21 -5.57 7.07 5.69
N ARG A 22 -6.05 7.56 6.84
CA ARG A 22 -7.29 7.08 7.45
C ARG A 22 -8.46 7.00 6.45
N PRO A 23 -8.72 8.00 5.58
CA PRO A 23 -9.79 7.88 4.58
C PRO A 23 -9.61 6.70 3.61
N PHE A 24 -8.37 6.40 3.22
CA PHE A 24 -8.08 5.25 2.35
C PHE A 24 -8.27 3.92 3.10
N LEU A 25 -7.75 3.83 4.32
CA LEU A 25 -7.85 2.63 5.15
C LEU A 25 -9.29 2.34 5.59
N ASP A 26 -10.09 3.38 5.82
CA ASP A 26 -11.52 3.27 6.09
C ASP A 26 -12.23 2.69 4.86
N ARG A 27 -11.95 3.19 3.65
CA ARG A 27 -12.49 2.61 2.41
C ARG A 27 -12.07 1.15 2.20
N CYS A 28 -10.83 0.79 2.51
CA CYS A 28 -10.38 -0.60 2.50
C CYS A 28 -11.23 -1.46 3.46
N SER A 29 -11.45 -0.98 4.67
CA SER A 29 -12.25 -1.69 5.68
C SER A 29 -13.72 -1.83 5.27
N GLU A 30 -14.33 -0.77 4.75
CA GLU A 30 -15.68 -0.77 4.20
C GLU A 30 -15.83 -1.75 3.03
N THR A 31 -14.81 -1.83 2.16
CA THR A 31 -14.80 -2.75 1.02
C THR A 31 -14.77 -4.20 1.48
N LYS A 32 -13.98 -4.53 2.52
CA LYS A 32 -14.00 -5.87 3.15
C LYS A 32 -15.39 -6.21 3.69
N TYR A 33 -16.02 -5.28 4.39
CA TYR A 33 -17.38 -5.48 4.89
C TYR A 33 -18.41 -5.67 3.77
N LEU A 34 -18.30 -4.86 2.72
CA LEU A 34 -19.17 -4.94 1.55
C LEU A 34 -19.04 -6.27 0.82
N ALA A 35 -17.84 -6.85 0.75
CA ALA A 35 -17.61 -8.12 0.06
C ALA A 35 -18.49 -9.26 0.57
N VAL A 36 -18.83 -9.26 1.88
CA VAL A 36 -19.73 -10.25 2.49
C VAL A 36 -21.19 -10.09 2.05
N ARG A 37 -21.59 -8.87 1.64
CA ARG A 37 -22.98 -8.53 1.29
C ARG A 37 -23.21 -8.41 -0.21
N ASN A 38 -22.20 -7.93 -0.93
CA ASN A 38 -22.25 -7.64 -2.35
C ASN A 38 -20.83 -7.72 -2.92
N TYR A 39 -20.46 -8.93 -3.32
CA TYR A 39 -19.12 -9.25 -3.80
C TYR A 39 -18.73 -8.48 -5.08
N ASP A 40 -19.64 -8.37 -6.04
CA ASP A 40 -19.38 -7.68 -7.32
C ASP A 40 -19.08 -6.19 -7.11
N LYS A 41 -19.85 -5.53 -6.22
CA LYS A 41 -19.62 -4.14 -5.88
C LYS A 41 -18.30 -3.96 -5.12
N ALA A 42 -17.95 -4.87 -4.22
CA ALA A 42 -16.67 -4.82 -3.52
C ALA A 42 -15.47 -5.03 -4.46
N THR A 43 -15.60 -5.90 -5.46
CA THR A 43 -14.60 -6.09 -6.52
C THR A 43 -14.42 -4.79 -7.33
N THR A 44 -15.52 -4.13 -7.69
CA THR A 44 -15.47 -2.84 -8.41
C THR A 44 -14.75 -1.75 -7.60
N ILE A 45 -15.05 -1.62 -6.31
CA ILE A 45 -14.37 -0.65 -5.43
C ILE A 45 -12.89 -1.02 -5.25
N THR A 46 -12.56 -2.31 -5.21
CA THR A 46 -11.15 -2.77 -5.11
C THR A 46 -10.34 -2.36 -6.34
N VAL A 47 -10.96 -2.38 -7.53
CA VAL A 47 -10.34 -1.85 -8.76
C VAL A 47 -10.07 -0.35 -8.62
N GLU A 48 -10.97 0.43 -8.03
CA GLU A 48 -10.75 1.86 -7.75
C GLU A 48 -9.62 2.10 -6.73
N LEU A 49 -9.59 1.33 -5.65
CA LEU A 49 -8.51 1.39 -4.65
C LEU A 49 -7.16 1.04 -5.24
N THR A 50 -7.13 0.08 -6.18
CA THR A 50 -5.92 -0.27 -6.94
C THR A 50 -5.45 0.90 -7.80
N LYS A 51 -6.36 1.53 -8.56
CA LYS A 51 -6.05 2.73 -9.36
C LYS A 51 -5.52 3.87 -8.49
N GLN A 52 -6.13 4.11 -7.33
CA GLN A 52 -5.70 5.14 -6.39
C GLN A 52 -4.30 4.84 -5.84
N THR A 53 -4.04 3.60 -5.42
CA THR A 53 -2.72 3.16 -4.95
C THR A 53 -1.65 3.36 -6.01
N LEU A 54 -1.93 3.02 -7.27
CA LEU A 54 -1.01 3.21 -8.39
C LEU A 54 -0.79 4.68 -8.76
N LYS A 55 -1.82 5.52 -8.68
CA LYS A 55 -1.73 6.96 -9.03
C LYS A 55 -0.97 7.74 -7.96
N GLU A 56 -1.17 7.40 -6.70
CA GLU A 56 -0.64 8.14 -5.56
C GLU A 56 0.72 7.61 -5.09
N ALA A 57 1.09 6.38 -5.45
CA ALA A 57 2.42 5.86 -5.20
C ALA A 57 3.45 6.69 -5.99
N ASN A 58 4.13 7.60 -5.29
CA ASN A 58 5.31 8.27 -5.80
C ASN A 58 6.42 7.24 -5.77
N SER A 59 6.51 6.44 -6.84
CA SER A 59 7.37 5.28 -6.93
C SER A 59 8.84 5.68 -6.73
N GLY A 60 9.32 5.65 -5.49
CA GLY A 60 10.74 5.57 -5.15
C GLY A 60 11.41 4.32 -5.73
N LEU A 61 10.62 3.44 -6.37
CA LEU A 61 11.06 2.43 -7.32
C LEU A 61 11.55 3.13 -8.60
N THR A 62 12.80 3.57 -8.58
CA THR A 62 13.49 4.25 -9.68
C THR A 62 13.85 3.33 -10.87
N SER A 63 13.58 2.04 -10.75
CA SER A 63 13.78 1.06 -11.81
C SER A 63 12.56 1.07 -12.74
N LEU A 64 12.77 1.54 -13.97
CA LEU A 64 11.76 1.57 -15.04
C LEU A 64 11.14 0.18 -15.26
N GLU A 65 11.93 -0.88 -15.14
CA GLU A 65 11.49 -2.27 -15.28
C GLU A 65 10.51 -2.71 -14.18
N ASP A 66 10.73 -2.28 -12.93
CA ASP A 66 9.83 -2.61 -11.84
C ASP A 66 8.55 -1.81 -11.93
N TYR A 67 8.68 -0.51 -12.19
CA TYR A 67 7.53 0.37 -12.39
C TYR A 67 6.65 -0.16 -13.52
N GLU A 68 7.21 -0.46 -14.70
CA GLU A 68 6.45 -1.00 -15.83
C GLU A 68 5.87 -2.39 -15.54
N ARG A 69 6.60 -3.29 -14.88
CA ARG A 69 6.11 -4.64 -14.61
C ARG A 69 4.98 -4.67 -13.58
N PHE A 70 5.08 -3.85 -12.53
CA PHE A 70 4.01 -3.74 -11.53
C PHE A 70 2.83 -2.95 -12.10
N HIS A 71 3.05 -1.79 -12.74
CA HIS A 71 1.96 -1.00 -13.31
C HIS A 71 1.23 -1.69 -14.45
N THR A 72 1.93 -2.34 -15.39
CA THR A 72 1.28 -2.98 -16.55
C THR A 72 0.43 -4.16 -16.11
N LYS A 73 0.92 -4.98 -15.17
CA LYS A 73 0.15 -6.12 -14.66
C LYS A 73 -0.99 -5.69 -13.74
N LEU A 74 -0.77 -4.73 -12.83
CA LEU A 74 -1.83 -4.22 -11.96
C LEU A 74 -2.90 -3.47 -12.79
N ARG A 75 -2.50 -2.77 -13.87
CA ARG A 75 -3.43 -2.15 -14.83
C ARG A 75 -4.23 -3.20 -15.61
N SER A 76 -3.58 -4.24 -16.11
CA SER A 76 -4.27 -5.34 -16.81
C SER A 76 -5.30 -6.04 -15.91
N VAL A 77 -5.00 -6.21 -14.62
CA VAL A 77 -5.96 -6.76 -13.64
C VAL A 77 -7.10 -5.79 -13.33
N VAL A 78 -6.81 -4.49 -13.24
CA VAL A 78 -7.81 -3.44 -13.13
C VAL A 78 -8.76 -3.42 -14.33
N GLU A 79 -8.25 -3.72 -15.53
CA GLU A 79 -9.02 -3.76 -16.77
C GLU A 79 -9.81 -5.06 -16.93
N SER A 80 -9.28 -6.19 -16.44
CA SER A 80 -9.96 -7.49 -16.51
C SER A 80 -10.94 -7.75 -15.35
N GLY A 81 -10.81 -7.01 -14.24
CA GLY A 81 -11.59 -7.21 -13.02
C GLY A 81 -11.24 -8.49 -12.24
N GLN A 82 -10.19 -9.21 -12.64
CA GLN A 82 -9.84 -10.51 -12.07
C GLN A 82 -8.87 -10.37 -10.89
N LEU A 83 -9.38 -10.48 -9.67
CA LEU A 83 -8.59 -10.46 -8.41
C LEU A 83 -8.03 -11.85 -8.09
N ASP A 84 -7.15 -12.36 -8.93
CA ASP A 84 -6.61 -13.72 -8.81
C ASP A 84 -5.39 -13.85 -7.87
N ASN A 85 -4.89 -15.07 -7.70
CA ASN A 85 -3.72 -15.34 -6.86
C ASN A 85 -2.43 -14.71 -7.40
N GLU A 86 -2.33 -14.50 -8.71
CA GLU A 86 -1.17 -13.83 -9.31
C GLU A 86 -1.20 -12.34 -8.96
N PHE A 87 -2.37 -11.70 -8.91
CA PHE A 87 -2.53 -10.33 -8.43
C PHE A 87 -2.08 -10.16 -6.97
N ILE A 88 -2.50 -11.05 -6.07
CA ILE A 88 -2.03 -11.07 -4.68
C ILE A 88 -0.51 -11.18 -4.64
N ARG A 89 0.06 -12.13 -5.39
CA ARG A 89 1.52 -12.34 -5.45
C ARG A 89 2.27 -11.12 -5.98
N ILE A 90 1.70 -10.39 -6.94
CA ILE A 90 2.27 -9.16 -7.48
C ILE A 90 2.27 -8.07 -6.41
N LEU A 91 1.17 -7.88 -5.68
CA LEU A 91 1.08 -6.92 -4.58
C LEU A 91 2.04 -7.26 -3.45
N GLU A 92 2.19 -8.53 -3.09
CA GLU A 92 3.17 -8.97 -2.08
C GLU A 92 4.61 -8.66 -2.51
N LYS A 93 4.94 -8.91 -3.78
CA LYS A 93 6.26 -8.55 -4.34
C LYS A 93 6.48 -7.05 -4.34
N LEU A 94 5.47 -6.27 -4.73
CA LEU A 94 5.52 -4.81 -4.73
C LEU A 94 5.78 -4.31 -3.30
N ARG A 95 5.01 -4.79 -2.32
CA ARG A 95 5.18 -4.47 -0.91
C ARG A 95 6.60 -4.77 -0.44
N SER A 96 7.06 -6.01 -0.59
CA SER A 96 8.37 -6.43 -0.10
C SER A 96 9.48 -5.58 -0.70
N LYS A 97 9.41 -5.33 -2.02
CA LYS A 97 10.40 -4.52 -2.71
C LYS A 97 10.36 -3.05 -2.27
N TYR A 98 9.18 -2.48 -2.11
CA TYR A 98 9.02 -1.11 -1.63
C TYR A 98 9.58 -0.94 -0.22
N LEU A 99 9.23 -1.85 0.70
CA LEU A 99 9.73 -1.82 2.07
C LEU A 99 11.26 -1.94 2.13
N GLU A 100 11.84 -2.86 1.36
CA GLU A 100 13.29 -3.11 1.39
C GLU A 100 14.12 -2.06 0.67
N LYS A 101 13.66 -1.58 -0.49
CA LYS A 101 14.45 -0.73 -1.38
C LYS A 101 14.14 0.76 -1.24
N VAL A 102 12.99 1.11 -0.69
CA VAL A 102 12.53 2.51 -0.59
C VAL A 102 12.37 2.92 0.87
N LEU A 103 11.43 2.30 1.59
CA LEU A 103 11.05 2.78 2.92
C LEU A 103 12.15 2.57 3.97
N ARG A 104 12.69 1.35 4.07
CA ARG A 104 13.73 1.03 5.07
C ARG A 104 15.00 1.90 4.90
N PRO A 105 15.57 2.08 3.69
CA PRO A 105 16.69 2.99 3.50
C PRO A 105 16.37 4.46 3.82
N ALA A 106 15.18 4.93 3.47
CA ALA A 106 14.76 6.30 3.73
C ALA A 106 14.61 6.58 5.24
N ILE A 107 13.97 5.66 5.99
CA ILE A 107 13.86 5.74 7.45
C ILE A 107 15.26 5.74 8.09
N HIS A 108 16.14 4.84 7.65
CA HIS A 108 17.49 4.74 8.19
C HIS A 108 18.28 6.04 7.99
N THR A 109 18.08 6.71 6.85
CA THR A 109 18.68 8.01 6.57
C THR A 109 18.05 9.12 7.43
N TYR A 110 16.73 9.11 7.60
CA TYR A 110 15.99 10.05 8.44
C TYR A 110 16.36 9.98 9.93
N LEU A 111 16.59 8.77 10.44
CA LEU A 111 17.02 8.59 11.82
C LEU A 111 18.46 9.06 12.06
N ARG A 112 19.32 8.98 11.03
CA ARG A 112 20.73 9.37 11.10
C ARG A 112 21.00 10.84 10.83
N ASN A 113 20.12 11.54 10.11
CA ASN A 113 20.29 12.94 9.72
C ASN A 113 19.08 13.78 10.15
N GLU A 114 19.31 14.86 10.90
CA GLU A 114 18.24 15.78 11.32
C GLU A 114 17.63 16.60 10.16
N ASP A 115 18.29 16.66 9.01
CA ASP A 115 17.93 17.52 7.87
C ASP A 115 16.90 16.92 6.87
N LEU A 116 16.53 15.65 7.00
CA LEU A 116 15.48 15.08 6.15
C LEU A 116 14.11 15.61 6.59
N LYS A 117 13.44 16.33 5.69
CA LYS A 117 12.10 16.89 5.94
C LYS A 117 11.12 15.75 6.25
N PRO A 118 10.42 15.77 7.41
CA PRO A 118 9.46 14.73 7.81
C PRO A 118 8.41 14.41 6.73
N ILE A 119 7.99 15.41 5.97
CA ILE A 119 7.00 15.31 4.87
C ILE A 119 7.42 14.29 3.79
N ALA A 120 8.72 14.20 3.48
CA ALA A 120 9.19 13.29 2.44
C ALA A 120 9.10 11.83 2.88
N ILE A 121 9.44 11.55 4.14
CA ILE A 121 9.35 10.19 4.71
C ILE A 121 7.90 9.81 4.97
N GLU A 122 7.07 10.76 5.38
CA GLU A 122 5.64 10.58 5.54
C GLU A 122 4.97 10.12 4.24
N ALA A 123 5.30 10.74 3.09
CA ALA A 123 4.80 10.31 1.80
C ALA A 123 5.15 8.84 1.48
N LEU A 124 6.38 8.41 1.82
CA LEU A 124 6.80 7.02 1.62
C LEU A 124 6.05 6.04 2.53
N TYR A 125 5.77 6.44 3.78
CA TYR A 125 4.92 5.66 4.67
C TYR A 125 3.49 5.55 4.14
N ASN A 126 2.96 6.63 3.55
CA ASN A 126 1.62 6.63 3.00
C ASN A 126 1.47 5.61 1.86
N ASP A 127 2.46 5.55 0.98
CA ASP A 127 2.48 4.57 -0.09
C ASP A 127 2.55 3.13 0.43
N ALA A 128 3.37 2.88 1.47
CA ALA A 128 3.44 1.57 2.11
C ALA A 128 2.10 1.16 2.75
N LEU A 129 1.43 2.08 3.44
CA LEU A 129 0.11 1.83 4.04
C LEU A 129 -0.97 1.56 3.00
N ARG A 130 -0.95 2.26 1.86
CA ARG A 130 -1.88 1.99 0.74
C ARG A 130 -1.67 0.61 0.14
N ILE A 131 -0.41 0.22 -0.10
CA ILE A 131 -0.08 -1.11 -0.62
C ILE A 131 -0.56 -2.20 0.34
N GLU A 132 -0.32 -2.04 1.65
CA GLU A 132 -0.75 -3.01 2.67
C GLU A 132 -2.29 -3.08 2.75
N GLY A 133 -2.97 -1.93 2.83
CA GLY A 133 -4.43 -1.86 2.90
C GLY A 133 -5.10 -2.49 1.67
N LEU A 134 -4.55 -2.28 0.48
CA LEU A 134 -5.04 -2.93 -0.74
C LEU A 134 -4.81 -4.44 -0.71
N LEU A 135 -3.61 -4.88 -0.31
CA LEU A 135 -3.29 -6.30 -0.23
C LEU A 135 -4.24 -7.04 0.72
N GLU A 136 -4.54 -6.45 1.88
CA GLU A 136 -5.52 -7.02 2.81
C GLU A 136 -6.91 -7.17 2.20
N VAL A 137 -7.39 -6.16 1.48
CA VAL A 137 -8.71 -6.18 0.83
C VAL A 137 -8.79 -7.32 -0.17
N VAL A 138 -7.77 -7.47 -1.02
CA VAL A 138 -7.73 -8.48 -2.08
C VAL A 138 -7.64 -9.88 -1.50
N GLN A 139 -6.78 -10.08 -0.49
CA GLN A 139 -6.69 -11.36 0.22
C GLN A 139 -8.02 -11.70 0.92
N PHE A 140 -8.73 -10.70 1.45
CA PHE A 140 -10.04 -10.92 2.05
C PHE A 140 -11.09 -11.31 1.01
N LEU A 141 -11.18 -10.58 -0.11
CA LEU A 141 -12.06 -10.92 -1.23
C LEU A 141 -11.82 -12.34 -1.71
N LYS A 142 -10.56 -12.75 -1.85
CA LYS A 142 -10.23 -14.12 -2.26
C LYS A 142 -10.73 -15.19 -1.30
N LYS A 143 -10.71 -14.91 0.01
CA LYS A 143 -11.29 -15.80 1.03
C LYS A 143 -12.80 -15.85 0.92
N VAL A 144 -13.46 -14.70 0.72
CA VAL A 144 -14.93 -14.64 0.56
C VAL A 144 -15.38 -15.36 -0.70
N GLU A 145 -14.68 -15.19 -1.83
CA GLU A 145 -14.96 -15.89 -3.10
C GLU A 145 -15.01 -17.41 -2.92
N SER A 146 -14.22 -17.98 -2.01
CA SER A 146 -14.23 -19.43 -1.75
C SER A 146 -15.48 -19.94 -1.02
N VAL A 147 -16.34 -19.04 -0.55
CA VAL A 147 -17.54 -19.32 0.26
C VAL A 147 -18.83 -18.84 -0.41
N VAL A 148 -18.74 -18.01 -1.44
CA VAL A 148 -19.88 -17.45 -2.20
C VAL A 148 -20.20 -18.29 -3.42
#